data_AF-A0A126YXI7-F1
#
_entry.id   AF-A0A126YXI7-F1
#
_cell.length_a   1.000
_cell.length_b   1.000
_cell.length_c   1.000
_cell.angle_alpha   90.00
_cell.angle_beta   90.00
_cell.angle_gamma   90.00
#
_symmetry.space_group_name_H-M   'P 1'
#
loop_
_entity.id
_entity.type
_entity.pdbx_description
1 polymer ?
#
loop_
_entity_poly.entity_id
_entity_poly.type
_entity_poly.pdbx_seq_one_letter_code
_entity_poly.pdbx_strand_id
1 'polypeptide(L)'
;MTAGSPVVTLSNAVFTPGMVGQRIQILDVGPRAGRVGAPGSMYGAIIAVTSTSQVTLDTPATSSSTAAHMYLYPHNDSNISIQGGTWINQNKNALSQVLSGHGFLIRRASGVTLAKLTVKSTGRAQQGGQYAISLADVTNVTAASLTFTNTASDGLHVQGPASGITVQNIVGTNSGDDLVAFTGVDGQSHDGSRLGDCEGDISNVTVQSVKGTSCLTHLKITSGVGAAGVQRHVTGFQASGITGTVTGTSSINIVNYAGTTSFEGSISNVTASPNGTSPIVNIGAASVSAITIDGVTWPASAKSTPDSGIVNLASPSVGTATVRNVVLKSTAKSRATGLGCGVRLLSASVGALDVSDVSCPVLAPHFDSVQFAAPGIAVNTLTIASDTSSALDGNVLHFTPASTGYSIGSAAFTDILRTTGSIWEADVDGGAVATAITVNRSTGGRAFALLRSPATMTLSNMKQPSPSGAAVRLMSPAASPVRVVVSTSTRPATLISRTASQAVSAVSPTIVVDQTLLTPLDGDIILNANQGRIQYDAATSTWVSPNSTPAPQATPNKPAATIHDAPPPRHRPAIRQHQHRPPHRRQPRRPLPRQRLPQQHLPQRPQRQQ
;
A
#
# COMPACT_ATOMS: atom_id res chain seq x y z
N MET A 1 40.64 6.30 15.63
CA MET A 1 39.34 5.66 15.93
C MET A 1 39.48 4.15 15.87
N THR A 2 38.61 3.43 16.61
CA THR A 2 38.53 1.96 16.61
C THR A 2 37.17 1.52 16.08
N ALA A 3 37.12 0.43 15.31
CA ALA A 3 35.87 -0.18 14.87
C ALA A 3 34.93 -0.49 16.07
N GLY A 4 33.64 -0.23 15.89
CA GLY A 4 32.59 -0.33 16.91
C GLY A 4 32.54 0.81 17.92
N SER A 5 33.51 1.73 17.92
CA SER A 5 33.60 2.80 18.91
C SER A 5 33.09 4.14 18.37
N PRO A 6 32.23 4.87 19.11
CA PRO A 6 31.87 6.26 18.80
C PRO A 6 32.96 7.27 19.21
N VAL A 7 34.08 6.81 19.77
CA VAL A 7 35.10 7.68 20.33
C VAL A 7 36.12 8.08 19.27
N VAL A 8 36.33 9.39 19.12
CA VAL A 8 37.37 9.99 18.30
C VAL A 8 38.46 10.51 19.23
N THR A 9 39.70 10.10 18.98
CA THR A 9 40.88 10.63 19.66
C THR A 9 41.78 11.29 18.63
N LEU A 10 42.18 12.53 18.89
CA LEU A 10 43.15 13.27 18.10
C LEU A 10 44.50 13.29 18.83
N SER A 11 45.60 13.42 18.08
CA SER A 11 46.92 13.69 18.65
C SER A 11 47.04 15.11 19.23
N ASN A 12 46.18 16.03 18.77
CA ASN A 12 46.19 17.44 19.16
C ASN A 12 44.97 17.78 20.02
N ALA A 13 45.13 18.74 20.93
CA ALA A 13 44.05 19.30 21.73
C ALA A 13 43.24 20.31 20.88
N VAL A 14 42.04 19.94 20.46
CA VAL A 14 41.15 20.74 19.60
C VAL A 14 39.75 20.92 20.19
N PHE A 15 39.30 19.99 21.03
CA PHE A 15 37.91 19.95 21.49
C PHE A 15 37.66 20.78 22.75
N THR A 16 36.47 21.38 22.83
CA THR A 16 35.98 22.10 24.02
C THR A 16 34.54 21.69 24.33
N PRO A 17 34.07 21.78 25.60
CA PRO A 17 32.70 21.41 25.95
C PRO A 17 31.61 22.13 25.11
N GLY A 18 31.89 23.35 24.64
CA GLY A 18 30.97 24.11 23.78
C GLY A 18 30.76 23.51 22.39
N MET A 19 31.58 22.52 21.98
CA MET A 19 31.43 21.84 20.69
C MET A 19 30.38 20.72 20.71
N VAL A 20 29.81 20.37 21.86
CA VAL A 20 28.69 19.41 21.91
C VAL A 20 27.55 19.90 21.01
N GLY A 21 27.07 19.01 20.14
CA GLY A 21 26.10 19.31 19.08
C GLY A 21 26.70 19.72 17.73
N GLN A 22 27.99 20.08 17.65
CA GLN A 22 28.65 20.31 16.36
C GLN A 22 28.81 19.01 15.58
N ARG A 23 28.90 19.16 14.26
CA ARG A 23 29.02 18.03 13.33
C ARG A 23 30.46 17.78 12.96
N ILE A 24 30.79 16.50 12.88
CA ILE A 24 32.08 16.02 12.40
C ILE A 24 31.86 15.11 11.20
N GLN A 25 32.67 15.30 10.17
CA GLN A 25 32.91 14.28 9.14
C GLN A 25 34.32 13.71 9.34
N ILE A 26 34.45 12.39 9.28
CA ILE A 26 35.74 11.70 9.29
C ILE A 26 35.85 10.90 8.00
N LEU A 27 36.88 11.18 7.20
CA LEU A 27 37.19 10.45 5.98
C LEU A 27 38.07 9.23 6.29
N ASP A 28 38.03 8.26 5.37
CA ASP A 28 38.77 7.00 5.41
C ASP A 28 38.44 6.10 6.60
N VAL A 29 37.25 6.29 7.19
CA VAL A 29 36.69 5.43 8.24
C VAL A 29 35.36 4.83 7.80
N GLY A 30 35.32 3.50 7.75
CA GLY A 30 34.17 2.68 7.39
C GLY A 30 34.01 2.42 5.88
N PRO A 31 33.24 1.40 5.48
CA PRO A 31 32.82 1.28 4.08
C PRO A 31 31.66 2.25 3.82
N ARG A 32 31.68 2.93 2.66
CA ARG A 32 30.47 3.54 2.11
C ARG A 32 29.66 2.42 1.44
N ALA A 33 28.51 2.09 2.02
CA ALA A 33 27.69 1.01 1.50
C ALA A 33 27.24 1.34 0.07
N GLY A 34 27.62 0.49 -0.90
CA GLY A 34 27.06 0.51 -2.25
C GLY A 34 28.04 0.64 -3.41
N ARG A 35 29.31 1.01 -3.21
CA ARG A 35 30.30 1.08 -4.32
C ARG A 35 31.72 0.71 -3.92
N VAL A 36 32.31 -0.23 -4.66
CA VAL A 36 33.74 -0.61 -4.55
C VAL A 36 34.61 0.60 -4.86
N GLY A 37 35.49 0.99 -3.92
CA GLY A 37 36.49 2.05 -4.13
C GLY A 37 36.15 3.45 -3.61
N ALA A 38 34.90 3.72 -3.17
CA ALA A 38 34.58 5.00 -2.53
C ALA A 38 35.28 5.09 -1.16
N PRO A 39 35.97 6.21 -0.82
CA PRO A 39 36.59 6.36 0.48
C PRO A 39 35.53 6.28 1.57
N GLY A 40 35.89 5.63 2.67
CA GLY A 40 35.06 5.61 3.86
C GLY A 40 34.74 7.01 4.34
N SER A 41 33.52 7.26 4.79
CA SER A 41 33.22 8.50 5.49
C SER A 41 32.24 8.20 6.60
N MET A 42 32.46 8.79 7.77
CA MET A 42 31.52 8.80 8.88
C MET A 42 31.09 10.24 9.15
N TYR A 43 29.79 10.44 9.35
CA TYR A 43 29.21 11.72 9.74
C TYR A 43 28.44 11.54 11.06
N GLY A 44 28.64 12.45 12.01
CA GLY A 44 27.97 12.39 13.31
C GLY A 44 28.04 13.69 14.10
N ALA A 45 27.20 13.82 15.12
CA ALA A 45 27.28 14.91 16.10
C ALA A 45 28.16 14.54 17.29
N ILE A 46 28.88 15.52 17.84
CA ILE A 46 29.55 15.40 19.13
C ILE A 46 28.49 15.34 20.23
N ILE A 47 28.38 14.22 20.94
CA ILE A 47 27.46 14.07 22.09
C ILE A 47 28.16 14.28 23.43
N ALA A 48 29.50 14.12 23.47
CA ALA A 48 30.30 14.40 24.66
C ALA A 48 31.73 14.78 24.28
N VAL A 49 32.34 15.66 25.06
CA VAL A 49 33.77 16.01 24.98
C VAL A 49 34.42 15.50 26.27
N THR A 50 35.16 14.39 26.15
CA THR A 50 35.76 13.71 27.31
C THR A 50 37.10 14.34 27.69
N SER A 51 37.83 14.89 26.72
CA SER A 51 39.03 15.67 26.92
C SER A 51 39.23 16.64 25.76
N THR A 52 40.24 17.50 25.83
CA THR A 52 40.59 18.38 24.70
C THR A 52 41.03 17.63 23.45
N SER A 53 41.38 16.34 23.56
CA SER A 53 41.77 15.49 22.45
C SER A 53 40.77 14.36 22.16
N GLN A 54 39.65 14.29 22.89
CA GLN A 54 38.72 13.18 22.78
C GLN A 54 37.25 13.61 22.81
N VAL A 55 36.47 13.12 21.85
CA VAL A 55 35.02 13.27 21.78
C VAL A 55 34.33 11.94 21.57
N THR A 56 33.06 11.87 21.97
CA THR A 56 32.13 10.79 21.64
C THR A 56 31.11 11.30 20.63
N LEU A 57 30.85 10.53 19.58
CA LEU A 57 29.86 10.83 18.56
C LEU A 57 28.55 10.05 18.77
N ASP A 58 27.47 10.50 18.14
CA ASP A 58 26.20 9.76 18.05
C ASP A 58 26.27 8.51 17.14
N THR A 59 27.36 8.36 16.39
CA THR A 59 27.56 7.29 15.40
C THR A 59 28.89 6.57 15.65
N PRO A 60 28.89 5.23 15.84
CA PRO A 60 30.13 4.46 15.99
C PRO A 60 30.86 4.27 14.64
N ALA A 61 32.19 4.25 14.68
CA ALA A 61 33.00 3.88 13.50
C ALA A 61 32.89 2.39 13.19
N THR A 62 33.08 1.99 11.94
CA THR A 62 33.14 0.56 11.53
C THR A 62 34.49 0.04 11.14
N SER A 63 35.44 0.92 10.83
CA SER A 63 36.83 0.53 10.68
C SER A 63 37.68 1.32 11.65
N SER A 64 38.79 0.71 12.04
CA SER A 64 39.83 1.40 12.78
C SER A 64 40.67 2.23 11.79
N SER A 65 40.98 3.48 12.15
CA SER A 65 41.90 4.33 11.41
C SER A 65 42.66 5.24 12.38
N THR A 66 43.96 5.41 12.14
CA THR A 66 44.88 6.20 12.95
C THR A 66 45.40 7.45 12.25
N ALA A 67 45.12 7.61 10.95
CA ALA A 67 45.53 8.75 10.12
C ALA A 67 44.36 9.36 9.31
N ALA A 68 43.13 9.17 9.79
CA ALA A 68 41.93 9.70 9.17
C ALA A 68 41.92 11.24 9.12
N HIS A 69 41.30 11.80 8.10
CA HIS A 69 41.06 13.24 8.00
C HIS A 69 39.73 13.59 8.63
N MET A 70 39.72 14.58 9.53
CA MET A 70 38.53 15.04 10.22
C MET A 70 38.19 16.47 9.82
N TYR A 71 36.93 16.71 9.46
CA TYR A 71 36.33 18.03 9.32
C TYR A 71 35.43 18.29 10.51
N LEU A 72 35.78 19.29 11.31
CA LEU A 72 34.88 19.85 12.32
C LEU A 72 34.12 21.01 11.67
N TYR A 73 32.80 20.91 11.60
CA TYR A 73 31.98 21.97 11.04
C TYR A 73 31.61 23.01 12.09
N PRO A 74 31.40 24.28 11.69
CA PRO A 74 30.81 25.28 12.55
C PRO A 74 29.44 24.86 13.09
N HIS A 75 28.96 25.57 14.11
CA HIS A 75 27.56 25.45 14.53
C HIS A 75 26.61 25.72 13.38
N ASN A 76 25.41 25.13 13.48
CA ASN A 76 24.39 25.26 12.45
C ASN A 76 24.02 26.73 12.23
N ASP A 77 23.93 27.11 10.95
CA ASP A 77 23.29 28.37 10.59
C ASP A 77 21.81 28.32 10.97
N SER A 78 21.20 29.49 11.23
CA SER A 78 19.78 29.53 11.59
C SER A 78 19.04 30.68 10.91
N ASN A 79 17.72 30.50 10.77
CA ASN A 79 16.79 31.52 10.29
C ASN A 79 17.13 32.05 8.88
N ILE A 80 17.58 31.15 7.99
CA ILE A 80 17.87 31.48 6.60
C ILE A 80 16.55 31.66 5.85
N SER A 81 16.36 32.83 5.22
CA SER A 81 15.18 33.10 4.40
C SER A 81 15.57 33.56 2.99
N ILE A 82 15.15 32.81 1.97
CA ILE A 82 15.35 33.14 0.55
C ILE A 82 13.97 33.25 -0.10
N GLN A 83 13.63 34.44 -0.59
CA GLN A 83 12.30 34.71 -1.12
C GLN A 83 12.33 35.46 -2.44
N GLY A 84 11.46 35.06 -3.37
CA GLY A 84 11.28 35.73 -4.66
C GLY A 84 12.39 35.51 -5.68
N GLY A 85 12.12 35.94 -6.91
CA GLY A 85 13.09 36.00 -7.99
C GLY A 85 13.15 34.77 -8.88
N THR A 86 13.89 34.92 -9.99
CA THR A 86 14.25 33.84 -10.90
C THR A 86 15.74 33.57 -10.79
N TRP A 87 16.08 32.32 -10.47
CA TRP A 87 17.45 31.86 -10.25
C TRP A 87 17.82 30.86 -11.32
N ILE A 88 19.00 31.03 -11.92
CA ILE A 88 19.47 30.18 -13.00
C ILE A 88 20.74 29.50 -12.52
N ASN A 89 20.68 28.19 -12.32
CA ASN A 89 21.87 27.37 -12.14
C ASN A 89 22.62 27.31 -13.49
N GLN A 90 23.69 28.10 -13.60
CA GLN A 90 24.50 28.24 -14.82
C GLN A 90 25.50 27.11 -15.03
N ASN A 91 25.56 26.13 -14.12
CA ASN A 91 26.55 25.07 -14.16
C ASN A 91 26.28 24.13 -15.33
N LYS A 92 27.14 24.21 -16.35
CA LYS A 92 27.08 23.38 -17.54
C LYS A 92 27.70 22.03 -17.26
N ASN A 93 26.99 20.98 -17.64
CA ASN A 93 27.48 19.62 -17.88
C ASN A 93 28.55 19.08 -16.90
N ALA A 94 28.22 19.00 -15.61
CA ALA A 94 29.04 18.32 -14.61
C ALA A 94 28.18 17.30 -13.86
N LEU A 95 28.45 16.02 -14.09
CA LEU A 95 27.87 14.92 -13.30
C LEU A 95 28.46 14.88 -11.88
N SER A 96 29.62 15.52 -11.67
CA SER A 96 30.29 15.55 -10.38
C SER A 96 29.57 16.45 -9.38
N GLN A 97 29.38 15.94 -8.17
CA GLN A 97 28.83 16.63 -7.00
C GLN A 97 29.86 17.61 -6.39
N VAL A 98 30.30 18.58 -7.18
CA VAL A 98 31.14 19.67 -6.67
C VAL A 98 30.25 20.78 -6.08
N LEU A 99 30.78 21.56 -5.13
CA LEU A 99 30.04 22.66 -4.50
C LEU A 99 29.43 23.61 -5.54
N SER A 100 30.18 23.89 -6.61
CA SER A 100 29.75 24.70 -7.74
C SER A 100 28.87 23.93 -8.75
N GLY A 101 28.26 22.81 -8.38
CA GLY A 101 27.34 22.06 -9.24
C GLY A 101 25.87 22.36 -8.96
N HIS A 102 25.56 22.92 -7.79
CA HIS A 102 24.21 23.15 -7.29
C HIS A 102 23.76 24.59 -7.54
N GLY A 103 22.44 24.80 -7.63
CA GLY A 103 21.87 26.16 -7.66
C GLY A 103 21.92 26.77 -6.27
N PHE A 104 21.23 26.14 -5.32
CA PHE A 104 21.35 26.41 -3.89
C PHE A 104 21.91 25.19 -3.17
N LEU A 105 22.89 25.42 -2.31
CA LEU A 105 23.49 24.41 -1.46
C LEU A 105 23.43 24.88 0.00
N ILE A 106 22.50 24.35 0.76
CA ILE A 106 22.31 24.69 2.17
C ILE A 106 22.62 23.45 3.01
N ARG A 107 23.51 23.60 3.99
CA ARG A 107 24.03 22.51 4.83
C ARG A 107 24.01 22.93 6.28
N ARG A 108 23.71 22.00 7.21
CA ARG A 108 23.82 22.22 8.67
C ARG A 108 23.07 23.49 9.09
N ALA A 109 21.75 23.51 8.87
CA ALA A 109 20.94 24.71 9.08
C ALA A 109 19.61 24.42 9.79
N SER A 110 19.11 25.39 10.55
CA SER A 110 17.80 25.34 11.21
C SER A 110 16.93 26.53 10.80
N GLY A 111 15.62 26.34 10.68
CA GLY A 111 14.70 27.45 10.38
C GLY A 111 14.88 28.01 8.97
N VAL A 112 15.01 27.14 7.97
CA VAL A 112 15.20 27.55 6.56
C VAL A 112 13.84 27.80 5.91
N THR A 113 13.64 28.98 5.34
CA THR A 113 12.46 29.34 4.55
C THR A 113 12.85 29.63 3.10
N LEU A 114 12.29 28.87 2.16
CA LEU A 114 12.40 29.09 0.73
C LEU A 114 11.00 29.37 0.18
N ALA A 115 10.78 30.55 -0.39
CA ALA A 115 9.44 30.93 -0.84
C ALA A 115 9.42 31.68 -2.18
N LYS A 116 8.41 31.39 -3.02
CA LYS A 116 8.11 32.17 -4.25
C LYS A 116 9.31 32.25 -5.22
N LEU A 117 10.10 31.19 -5.31
CA LEU A 117 11.27 31.12 -6.20
C LEU A 117 10.86 30.48 -7.53
N THR A 118 11.44 30.97 -8.62
CA THR A 118 11.54 30.22 -9.87
C THR A 118 12.98 29.80 -10.07
N VAL A 119 13.27 28.51 -10.20
CA VAL A 119 14.62 27.98 -10.40
C VAL A 119 14.71 27.23 -11.72
N LYS A 120 15.75 27.55 -12.50
CA LYS A 120 16.03 26.98 -13.83
C LYS A 120 17.47 26.47 -13.88
N SER A 121 17.79 25.62 -14.84
CA SER A 121 19.16 25.23 -15.17
C SER A 121 19.49 25.49 -16.63
N THR A 122 20.75 25.78 -16.95
CA THR A 122 21.25 25.87 -18.35
C THR A 122 21.88 24.57 -18.86
N GLY A 123 21.92 23.54 -18.00
CA GLY A 123 22.50 22.23 -18.28
C GLY A 123 21.56 21.29 -19.03
N ARG A 124 22.11 20.23 -19.64
CA ARG A 124 21.30 19.14 -20.21
C ARG A 124 20.66 18.30 -19.10
N ALA A 125 19.46 17.79 -19.33
CA ALA A 125 18.81 16.84 -18.41
C ALA A 125 19.75 15.66 -18.10
N GLN A 126 19.83 15.29 -16.82
CA GLN A 126 20.68 14.25 -16.24
C GLN A 126 22.19 14.42 -16.49
N GLN A 127 22.63 15.58 -17.00
CA GLN A 127 24.01 15.78 -17.44
C GLN A 127 24.60 17.11 -16.97
N GLY A 128 23.80 18.16 -16.80
CA GLY A 128 24.21 19.46 -16.25
C GLY A 128 23.87 19.62 -14.78
N GLY A 129 24.40 20.67 -14.13
CA GLY A 129 24.54 20.81 -12.67
C GLY A 129 23.46 20.12 -11.82
N GLN A 130 23.90 19.35 -10.82
CA GLN A 130 23.15 18.42 -9.96
C GLN A 130 21.77 18.95 -9.52
N TYR A 131 21.67 19.57 -8.34
CA TYR A 131 20.36 19.91 -7.77
C TYR A 131 20.09 21.40 -7.93
N ALA A 132 18.86 21.75 -8.30
CA ALA A 132 18.43 23.13 -8.36
C ALA A 132 18.42 23.75 -6.94
N ILE A 133 17.88 23.03 -5.96
CA ILE A 133 17.99 23.33 -4.53
C ILE A 133 18.40 22.05 -3.80
N SER A 134 19.46 22.10 -3.01
CA SER A 134 19.92 21.01 -2.17
C SER A 134 19.99 21.45 -0.71
N LEU A 135 19.32 20.70 0.16
CA LEU A 135 19.33 20.86 1.61
C LEU A 135 19.93 19.61 2.24
N ALA A 136 20.79 19.73 3.24
CA ALA A 136 21.25 18.56 4.01
C ALA A 136 21.64 18.92 5.45
N ASP A 137 21.44 18.00 6.39
CA ASP A 137 21.53 18.27 7.84
C ASP A 137 20.71 19.50 8.24
N VAL A 138 19.41 19.41 7.99
CA VAL A 138 18.49 20.55 8.14
C VAL A 138 17.34 20.25 9.08
N THR A 139 16.94 21.26 9.86
CA THR A 139 15.77 21.16 10.74
C THR A 139 14.84 22.35 10.54
N ASN A 140 13.53 22.14 10.72
CA ASN A 140 12.51 23.21 10.62
C ASN A 140 12.56 23.95 9.29
N VAL A 141 12.38 23.23 8.18
CA VAL A 141 12.43 23.80 6.83
C VAL A 141 11.02 24.03 6.29
N THR A 142 10.79 25.19 5.69
CA THR A 142 9.60 25.47 4.86
C THR A 142 10.03 25.80 3.43
N ALA A 143 9.66 24.96 2.47
CA ALA A 143 9.86 25.17 1.04
C ALA A 143 8.49 25.33 0.35
N ALA A 144 8.10 26.55 0.02
CA ALA A 144 6.74 26.85 -0.40
C ALA A 144 6.65 27.67 -1.70
N SER A 145 5.70 27.34 -2.58
CA SER A 145 5.45 28.10 -3.82
C SER A 145 6.69 28.18 -4.71
N LEU A 146 7.37 27.05 -4.91
CA LEU A 146 8.57 26.96 -5.75
C LEU A 146 8.20 26.46 -7.15
N THR A 147 8.77 27.09 -8.17
CA THR A 147 8.62 26.69 -9.56
C THR A 147 9.96 26.23 -10.11
N PHE A 148 10.01 24.99 -10.62
CA PHE A 148 11.17 24.41 -11.28
C PHE A 148 10.90 24.30 -12.78
N THR A 149 11.79 24.82 -13.62
CA THR A 149 11.63 24.77 -15.08
C THR A 149 12.92 24.38 -15.76
N ASN A 150 12.90 23.29 -16.52
CA ASN A 150 14.06 22.76 -17.24
C ASN A 150 15.28 22.62 -16.30
N THR A 151 15.07 22.05 -15.11
CA THR A 151 16.19 21.75 -14.21
C THR A 151 16.99 20.59 -14.78
N ALA A 152 18.30 20.60 -14.60
CA ALA A 152 19.16 19.58 -15.18
C ALA A 152 19.09 18.25 -14.40
N SER A 153 18.91 18.27 -13.09
CA SER A 153 18.51 17.12 -12.28
C SER A 153 17.39 17.55 -11.32
N ASP A 154 17.50 17.29 -10.02
CA ASP A 154 16.38 17.42 -9.10
C ASP A 154 15.96 18.87 -8.91
N GLY A 155 14.66 19.09 -8.70
CA GLY A 155 14.13 20.39 -8.31
C GLY A 155 14.55 20.72 -6.87
N LEU A 156 13.95 20.02 -5.91
CA LEU A 156 14.28 20.11 -4.49
C LEU A 156 14.81 18.78 -3.99
N HIS A 157 16.06 18.75 -3.55
CA HIS A 157 16.71 17.57 -2.97
C HIS A 157 17.00 17.81 -1.50
N VAL A 158 16.52 16.91 -0.63
CA VAL A 158 16.77 16.96 0.81
C VAL A 158 17.51 15.71 1.24
N GLN A 159 18.70 15.89 1.79
CA GLN A 159 19.54 14.81 2.29
C GLN A 159 19.55 14.78 3.82
N GLY A 160 19.58 13.57 4.38
CA GLY A 160 19.62 13.33 5.82
C GLY A 160 20.92 13.82 6.49
N PRO A 161 20.90 14.06 7.81
CA PRO A 161 19.73 14.00 8.67
C PRO A 161 18.78 15.18 8.40
N ALA A 162 17.47 14.96 8.47
CA ALA A 162 16.51 16.04 8.25
C ALA A 162 15.26 15.88 9.11
N SER A 163 14.76 16.97 9.69
CA SER A 163 13.53 16.90 10.47
C SER A 163 12.67 18.16 10.45
N GLY A 164 11.35 18.00 10.58
CA GLY A 164 10.41 19.13 10.60
C GLY A 164 10.38 19.86 9.27
N ILE A 165 10.18 19.12 8.18
CA ILE A 165 10.23 19.65 6.82
C ILE A 165 8.81 19.81 6.27
N THR A 166 8.47 21.00 5.78
CA THR A 166 7.23 21.27 5.06
C THR A 166 7.56 21.72 3.63
N VAL A 167 7.10 20.94 2.65
CA VAL A 167 7.21 21.25 1.21
C VAL A 167 5.79 21.45 0.67
N GLN A 168 5.47 22.61 0.12
CA GLN A 168 4.11 22.89 -0.36
C GLN A 168 4.04 23.72 -1.63
N ASN A 169 3.04 23.45 -2.46
CA ASN A 169 2.75 24.21 -3.69
C ASN A 169 3.96 24.25 -4.63
N ILE A 170 4.47 23.07 -4.99
CA ILE A 170 5.61 22.92 -5.89
C ILE A 170 5.11 22.68 -7.31
N VAL A 171 5.60 23.46 -8.26
CA VAL A 171 5.30 23.28 -9.69
C VAL A 171 6.59 22.94 -10.43
N GLY A 172 6.58 21.88 -11.21
CA GLY A 172 7.71 21.43 -12.02
C GLY A 172 7.34 21.29 -13.49
N THR A 173 8.25 21.65 -14.39
CA THR A 173 8.15 21.31 -15.82
C THR A 173 9.51 20.90 -16.34
N ASN A 174 9.58 19.70 -16.93
CA ASN A 174 10.81 19.11 -17.46
C ASN A 174 11.96 19.09 -16.45
N SER A 175 11.75 18.55 -15.24
CA SER A 175 12.89 18.26 -14.37
C SER A 175 13.70 17.13 -15.01
N GLY A 176 15.02 17.29 -15.07
CA GLY A 176 15.89 16.29 -15.66
C GLY A 176 15.94 14.99 -14.86
N ASP A 177 15.61 15.06 -13.57
CA ASP A 177 15.47 13.92 -12.67
C ASP A 177 14.22 14.11 -11.78
N ASP A 178 14.32 13.96 -10.46
CA ASP A 178 13.18 14.00 -9.56
C ASP A 178 12.72 15.44 -9.27
N LEU A 179 11.42 15.72 -9.24
CA LEU A 179 10.95 17.07 -8.89
C LEU A 179 11.24 17.39 -7.42
N VAL A 180 10.93 16.45 -6.53
CA VAL A 180 11.26 16.50 -5.10
C VAL A 180 11.85 15.16 -4.68
N ALA A 181 12.99 15.19 -3.99
CA ALA A 181 13.68 14.00 -3.52
C ALA A 181 14.07 14.11 -2.04
N PHE A 182 13.92 13.00 -1.31
CA PHE A 182 14.41 12.82 0.05
C PHE A 182 15.35 11.62 0.10
N THR A 183 16.57 11.85 0.57
CA THR A 183 17.65 10.85 0.60
C THR A 183 18.31 10.81 1.99
N GLY A 184 18.18 9.73 2.76
CA GLY A 184 18.94 9.64 4.03
C GLY A 184 20.46 9.59 3.78
N VAL A 185 20.83 8.98 2.65
CA VAL A 185 22.15 8.94 2.04
C VAL A 185 21.96 9.14 0.55
N ASP A 186 22.76 10.00 -0.08
CA ASP A 186 22.74 10.13 -1.52
C ASP A 186 23.71 9.16 -2.21
N GLY A 187 23.21 8.42 -3.21
CA GLY A 187 23.88 7.28 -3.85
C GLY A 187 24.92 7.65 -4.92
N GLN A 188 25.06 8.95 -5.23
CA GLN A 188 25.96 9.50 -6.24
C GLN A 188 26.97 10.51 -5.69
N SER A 189 27.22 10.52 -4.38
CA SER A 189 28.39 11.19 -3.82
C SER A 189 29.69 10.48 -4.24
N HIS A 190 30.03 10.62 -5.51
CA HIS A 190 31.18 10.06 -6.20
C HIS A 190 32.49 10.69 -5.71
N ASP A 191 33.57 9.91 -5.83
CA ASP A 191 34.99 10.27 -5.79
C ASP A 191 35.29 11.77 -5.65
N GLY A 192 35.70 12.19 -4.46
CA GLY A 192 36.13 13.57 -4.20
C GLY A 192 35.02 14.62 -4.13
N SER A 193 33.75 14.26 -4.31
CA SER A 193 32.64 15.15 -3.98
C SER A 193 32.61 15.38 -2.47
N ARG A 194 32.83 16.62 -2.06
CA ARG A 194 32.73 17.07 -0.65
C ARG A 194 31.27 17.08 -0.14
N LEU A 195 30.35 16.38 -0.81
CA LEU A 195 28.91 16.36 -0.53
C LEU A 195 28.40 15.02 0.03
N GLY A 196 29.29 14.05 0.20
CA GLY A 196 29.09 13.01 1.21
C GLY A 196 29.19 13.50 2.65
N ASP A 197 29.00 14.81 2.86
CA ASP A 197 29.21 15.52 4.11
C ASP A 197 27.98 15.53 5.01
N CYS A 198 26.88 14.92 4.60
CA CYS A 198 25.67 14.75 5.40
C CYS A 198 25.08 13.36 5.14
N GLU A 199 24.72 12.66 6.21
CA GLU A 199 23.88 11.47 6.13
C GLU A 199 23.17 11.24 7.46
N GLY A 200 21.96 10.69 7.41
CA GLY A 200 21.20 10.42 8.61
C GLY A 200 19.72 10.18 8.35
N ASP A 201 18.97 10.03 9.44
CA ASP A 201 17.55 9.77 9.40
C ASP A 201 16.75 11.00 8.97
N ILE A 202 15.61 10.75 8.35
CA ILE A 202 14.64 11.77 7.94
C ILE A 202 13.36 11.55 8.73
N SER A 203 12.86 12.58 9.40
CA SER A 203 11.66 12.48 10.22
C SER A 203 10.72 13.68 10.06
N ASN A 204 9.42 13.47 10.30
CA ASN A 204 8.43 14.55 10.37
C ASN A 204 8.44 15.44 9.11
N VAL A 205 8.14 14.82 7.97
CA VAL A 205 8.11 15.48 6.66
C VAL A 205 6.68 15.58 6.17
N THR A 206 6.28 16.75 5.70
CA THR A 206 5.01 16.99 5.02
C THR A 206 5.26 17.53 3.62
N VAL A 207 4.74 16.86 2.60
CA VAL A 207 4.79 17.27 1.19
C VAL A 207 3.37 17.43 0.68
N GLN A 208 3.01 18.62 0.18
CA GLN A 208 1.65 18.94 -0.24
C GLN A 208 1.62 19.67 -1.59
N SER A 209 0.64 19.36 -2.43
CA SER A 209 0.38 20.11 -3.66
C SER A 209 1.61 20.17 -4.59
N VAL A 210 2.10 19.01 -5.01
CA VAL A 210 3.18 18.89 -6.00
C VAL A 210 2.57 18.62 -7.37
N LYS A 211 2.87 19.48 -8.34
CA LYS A 211 2.41 19.34 -9.72
C LYS A 211 3.57 19.34 -10.69
N GLY A 212 3.88 18.19 -11.28
CA GLY A 212 4.92 18.08 -12.31
C GLY A 212 4.34 17.88 -13.71
N THR A 213 5.09 18.27 -14.73
CA THR A 213 4.80 17.95 -16.12
C THR A 213 6.09 17.52 -16.78
N SER A 214 6.12 16.29 -17.29
CA SER A 214 7.31 15.68 -17.90
C SER A 214 8.53 15.66 -16.97
N CYS A 215 8.30 15.47 -15.67
CA CYS A 215 9.35 15.19 -14.67
C CYS A 215 9.70 13.70 -14.68
N LEU A 216 10.91 13.28 -14.26
CA LEU A 216 11.20 11.85 -14.16
C LEU A 216 10.31 11.18 -13.10
N THR A 217 10.27 11.77 -11.92
CA THR A 217 9.41 11.40 -10.77
C THR A 217 8.89 12.69 -10.14
N HIS A 218 7.69 12.69 -9.55
CA HIS A 218 7.24 13.84 -8.76
C HIS A 218 7.84 13.85 -7.36
N LEU A 219 7.92 12.67 -6.74
CA LEU A 219 8.45 12.47 -5.40
C LEU A 219 9.24 11.17 -5.30
N LYS A 220 10.53 11.27 -4.96
CA LYS A 220 11.38 10.12 -4.63
C LYS A 220 11.77 10.12 -3.16
N ILE A 221 11.78 8.93 -2.56
CA ILE A 221 12.16 8.72 -1.17
C ILE A 221 13.11 7.52 -1.11
N THR A 222 14.26 7.71 -0.50
CA THR A 222 15.22 6.65 -0.14
C THR A 222 15.83 7.01 1.20
N SER A 223 16.02 6.06 2.10
CA SER A 223 16.80 6.32 3.31
C SER A 223 18.25 5.90 3.10
N GLY A 224 18.48 4.72 2.53
CA GLY A 224 19.81 4.21 2.26
C GLY A 224 20.52 3.70 3.51
N VAL A 225 21.78 3.29 3.31
CA VAL A 225 22.66 2.77 4.34
C VAL A 225 23.86 3.69 4.44
N GLY A 226 24.04 4.30 5.60
CA GLY A 226 25.11 5.25 5.83
C GLY A 226 26.45 4.57 6.08
N ALA A 227 27.36 5.36 6.60
CA ALA A 227 28.56 4.91 7.27
C ALA A 227 28.24 3.75 8.21
N ALA A 228 29.20 2.86 8.36
CA ALA A 228 29.08 1.75 9.28
C ALA A 228 28.00 0.70 8.97
N GLY A 229 27.41 0.71 7.78
CA GLY A 229 26.29 -0.19 7.49
C GLY A 229 25.05 0.18 8.29
N VAL A 230 25.02 1.37 8.91
CA VAL A 230 23.89 1.83 9.71
C VAL A 230 22.75 2.17 8.76
N GLN A 231 21.68 1.40 8.89
CA GLN A 231 20.43 1.66 8.19
C GLN A 231 19.90 3.04 8.58
N ARG A 232 19.58 3.87 7.59
CA ARG A 232 18.86 5.13 7.83
C ARG A 232 17.36 4.90 7.75
N HIS A 233 16.59 5.73 8.43
CA HIS A 233 15.14 5.59 8.51
C HIS A 233 14.44 6.85 8.00
N VAL A 234 13.32 6.66 7.31
CA VAL A 234 12.37 7.73 6.98
C VAL A 234 11.09 7.48 7.77
N THR A 235 10.76 8.36 8.72
CA THR A 235 9.61 8.20 9.61
C THR A 235 8.71 9.43 9.66
N GLY A 236 7.43 9.25 9.96
CA GLY A 236 6.48 10.36 10.02
C GLY A 236 6.36 11.13 8.69
N PHE A 237 6.50 10.45 7.56
CA PHE A 237 6.43 11.07 6.24
C PHE A 237 4.98 11.18 5.77
N GLN A 238 4.55 12.34 5.30
CA GLN A 238 3.20 12.56 4.78
C GLN A 238 3.27 13.26 3.43
N ALA A 239 2.64 12.68 2.41
CA ALA A 239 2.54 13.25 1.08
C ALA A 239 1.07 13.38 0.65
N SER A 240 0.67 14.52 0.09
CA SER A 240 -0.68 14.67 -0.48
C SER A 240 -0.75 15.61 -1.68
N GLY A 241 -1.77 15.42 -2.52
CA GLY A 241 -2.08 16.36 -3.61
C GLY A 241 -1.04 16.33 -4.72
N ILE A 242 -0.55 15.14 -5.09
CA ILE A 242 0.49 14.96 -6.11
C ILE A 242 -0.19 14.72 -7.46
N THR A 243 0.10 15.57 -8.45
CA THR A 243 -0.57 15.52 -9.76
C THR A 243 0.37 15.74 -10.94
N GLY A 244 -0.06 15.32 -12.13
CA GLY A 244 0.58 15.69 -13.38
C GLY A 244 1.08 14.52 -14.22
N THR A 245 2.18 14.70 -14.95
CA THR A 245 2.74 13.66 -15.84
C THR A 245 4.21 13.41 -15.55
N VAL A 246 4.59 12.13 -15.57
CA VAL A 246 6.00 11.73 -15.42
C VAL A 246 6.50 10.96 -16.64
N THR A 247 7.80 11.03 -16.88
CA THR A 247 8.52 10.30 -17.92
C THR A 247 9.19 9.03 -17.39
N GLY A 248 9.42 8.95 -16.08
CA GLY A 248 9.99 7.79 -15.40
C GLY A 248 8.96 6.70 -15.05
N THR A 249 9.37 5.81 -14.16
CA THR A 249 8.61 4.59 -13.82
C THR A 249 7.52 4.81 -12.79
N SER A 250 7.48 5.90 -12.04
CA SER A 250 6.40 6.16 -11.08
C SER A 250 6.25 7.64 -10.80
N SER A 251 5.05 8.06 -10.38
CA SER A 251 4.87 9.42 -9.87
C SER A 251 5.48 9.57 -8.48
N ILE A 252 5.28 8.57 -7.62
CA ILE A 252 5.84 8.49 -6.28
C ILE A 252 6.64 7.19 -6.20
N ASN A 253 7.91 7.31 -5.81
CA ASN A 253 8.84 6.19 -5.81
C ASN A 253 9.61 6.11 -4.48
N ILE A 254 9.27 5.13 -3.65
CA ILE A 254 10.00 4.82 -2.42
C ILE A 254 10.87 3.60 -2.69
N VAL A 255 12.20 3.75 -2.71
CA VAL A 255 13.08 2.71 -3.27
C VAL A 255 14.38 2.55 -2.50
N ASN A 256 15.01 1.40 -2.70
CA ASN A 256 16.40 1.16 -2.37
C ASN A 256 17.28 1.77 -3.47
N TYR A 257 17.88 2.93 -3.23
CA TYR A 257 18.77 3.58 -4.18
C TYR A 257 20.21 3.64 -3.67
N ALA A 258 20.41 4.16 -2.45
CA ALA A 258 21.71 4.28 -1.79
C ALA A 258 21.89 3.21 -0.69
N GLY A 259 21.47 1.98 -0.98
CA GLY A 259 21.33 0.90 0.01
C GLY A 259 19.87 0.61 0.36
N THR A 260 19.67 -0.22 1.38
CA THR A 260 18.35 -0.59 1.88
C THR A 260 17.62 0.64 2.43
N THR A 261 16.31 0.73 2.18
CA THR A 261 15.45 1.81 2.67
C THR A 261 14.48 1.28 3.73
N SER A 262 14.34 2.01 4.84
CA SER A 262 13.32 1.80 5.87
C SER A 262 12.35 2.98 5.87
N PHE A 263 11.05 2.71 5.79
CA PHE A 263 10.04 3.73 5.59
C PHE A 263 8.80 3.55 6.48
N GLU A 264 8.28 4.68 6.97
CA GLU A 264 6.97 4.82 7.62
C GLU A 264 6.29 6.12 7.18
N GLY A 265 5.03 6.04 6.77
CA GLY A 265 4.31 7.25 6.40
C GLY A 265 2.95 7.07 5.72
N SER A 266 2.48 8.15 5.11
CA SER A 266 1.21 8.20 4.38
C SER A 266 1.34 8.94 3.05
N ILE A 267 0.57 8.49 2.07
CA ILE A 267 0.47 9.07 0.72
C ILE A 267 -1.01 9.23 0.41
N SER A 268 -1.44 10.41 -0.03
CA SER A 268 -2.84 10.62 -0.38
C SER A 268 -3.09 11.54 -1.56
N ASN A 269 -4.30 11.47 -2.13
CA ASN A 269 -4.79 12.37 -3.18
C ASN A 269 -3.81 12.50 -4.36
N VAL A 270 -3.50 11.36 -5.00
CA VAL A 270 -2.55 11.28 -6.11
C VAL A 270 -3.29 11.05 -7.41
N THR A 271 -3.08 11.91 -8.39
CA THR A 271 -3.63 11.75 -9.75
C THR A 271 -2.56 12.10 -10.77
N ALA A 272 -1.86 11.08 -11.26
CA ALA A 272 -0.77 11.26 -12.20
C ALA A 272 -0.88 10.29 -13.37
N SER A 273 -0.37 10.70 -14.53
CA SER A 273 -0.19 9.83 -15.68
C SER A 273 1.26 9.36 -15.73
N PRO A 274 1.54 8.09 -15.37
CA PRO A 274 2.88 7.53 -15.50
C PRO A 274 3.22 7.28 -16.97
N ASN A 275 4.52 7.08 -17.23
CA ASN A 275 4.96 6.61 -18.54
C ASN A 275 4.68 5.10 -18.66
N GLY A 276 3.90 4.73 -19.67
CA GLY A 276 3.55 3.34 -19.93
C GLY A 276 2.68 2.73 -18.82
N THR A 277 2.98 1.48 -18.45
CA THR A 277 2.14 0.64 -17.57
C THR A 277 2.61 0.65 -16.10
N SER A 278 3.55 1.53 -15.80
CA SER A 278 4.22 1.60 -14.51
C SER A 278 3.29 2.16 -13.42
N PRO A 279 3.48 1.81 -12.13
CA PRO A 279 2.57 2.20 -11.07
C PRO A 279 2.61 3.72 -10.81
N ILE A 280 1.51 4.27 -10.27
CA ILE A 280 1.49 5.66 -9.80
C ILE A 280 2.29 5.78 -8.50
N VAL A 281 2.05 4.85 -7.58
CA VAL A 281 2.75 4.76 -6.29
C VAL A 281 3.51 3.44 -6.23
N ASN A 282 4.84 3.52 -6.13
CA ASN A 282 5.70 2.37 -5.96
C ASN A 282 6.35 2.37 -4.57
N ILE A 283 6.14 1.29 -3.82
CA ILE A 283 6.72 1.05 -2.49
C ILE A 283 7.72 -0.10 -2.59
N GLY A 284 8.95 0.22 -2.98
CA GLY A 284 10.09 -0.69 -3.09
C GLY A 284 11.16 -0.49 -2.02
N ALA A 285 10.80 0.03 -0.84
CA ALA A 285 11.69 0.07 0.32
C ALA A 285 12.04 -1.34 0.81
N ALA A 286 13.21 -1.56 1.40
CA ALA A 286 13.60 -2.86 1.97
C ALA A 286 12.70 -3.28 3.15
N SER A 287 12.24 -2.31 3.94
CA SER A 287 11.29 -2.54 5.03
C SER A 287 10.30 -1.39 5.17
N VAL A 288 9.04 -1.71 5.43
CA VAL A 288 7.99 -0.73 5.73
C VAL A 288 7.33 -1.12 7.05
N SER A 289 7.42 -0.28 8.07
CA SER A 289 6.74 -0.55 9.36
C SER A 289 5.23 -0.38 9.20
N ALA A 290 4.80 0.79 8.72
CA ALA A 290 3.42 1.11 8.44
C ALA A 290 3.30 2.06 7.24
N ILE A 291 2.31 1.82 6.39
CA ILE A 291 1.98 2.73 5.29
C ILE A 291 0.47 2.87 5.08
N THR A 292 0.01 4.10 4.88
CA THR A 292 -1.35 4.40 4.41
C THR A 292 -1.30 5.03 3.02
N ILE A 293 -2.08 4.51 2.08
CA ILE A 293 -2.21 5.04 0.72
C ILE A 293 -3.69 5.31 0.47
N ASP A 294 -4.06 6.56 0.16
CA ASP A 294 -5.47 6.99 0.10
C ASP A 294 -5.76 7.90 -1.10
N GLY A 295 -6.65 7.49 -2.00
CA GLY A 295 -7.12 8.36 -3.07
C GLY A 295 -6.12 8.43 -4.21
N VAL A 296 -5.84 7.29 -4.84
CA VAL A 296 -4.94 7.18 -6.00
C VAL A 296 -5.77 6.91 -7.25
N THR A 297 -5.74 7.83 -8.21
CA THR A 297 -6.52 7.75 -9.44
C THR A 297 -5.63 7.56 -10.66
N TRP A 298 -5.85 6.45 -11.38
CA TRP A 298 -5.36 6.28 -12.74
C TRP A 298 -6.26 7.04 -13.71
N PRO A 299 -5.77 8.12 -14.34
CA PRO A 299 -6.63 9.07 -15.03
C PRO A 299 -7.16 8.51 -16.36
N ALA A 300 -8.32 9.01 -16.80
CA ALA A 300 -8.89 8.65 -18.10
C ALA A 300 -8.00 9.05 -19.29
N SER A 301 -7.12 10.03 -19.11
CA SER A 301 -6.14 10.47 -20.11
C SER A 301 -4.92 9.56 -20.24
N ALA A 302 -4.73 8.59 -19.34
CA ALA A 302 -3.63 7.63 -19.43
C ALA A 302 -3.80 6.73 -20.67
N LYS A 303 -2.74 6.62 -21.48
CA LYS A 303 -2.73 5.89 -22.76
C LYS A 303 -2.54 4.38 -22.61
N SER A 304 -2.50 3.89 -21.37
CA SER A 304 -2.09 2.55 -20.97
C SER A 304 -2.89 2.09 -19.74
N THR A 305 -2.85 0.79 -19.49
CA THR A 305 -3.43 0.13 -18.31
C THR A 305 -2.32 -0.12 -17.28
N PRO A 306 -2.61 -0.07 -15.97
CA PRO A 306 -1.62 -0.36 -14.92
C PRO A 306 -1.33 -1.86 -14.80
N ASP A 307 -0.44 -2.40 -15.66
CA ASP A 307 -0.04 -3.81 -15.59
C ASP A 307 0.78 -4.13 -14.31
N SER A 308 1.36 -3.11 -13.67
CA SER A 308 2.08 -3.24 -12.39
C SER A 308 1.27 -2.75 -11.19
N GLY A 309 -0.05 -2.58 -11.35
CA GLY A 309 -0.91 -1.98 -10.33
C GLY A 309 -0.90 -0.45 -10.37
N ILE A 310 -1.99 0.16 -9.94
CA ILE A 310 -2.04 1.62 -9.67
C ILE A 310 -1.12 1.91 -8.46
N VAL A 311 -1.20 1.03 -7.46
CA VAL A 311 -0.32 0.97 -6.29
C VAL A 311 0.46 -0.34 -6.35
N ASN A 312 1.79 -0.27 -6.24
CA ASN A 312 2.67 -1.43 -6.19
C ASN A 312 3.36 -1.52 -4.83
N LEU A 313 3.06 -2.57 -4.07
CA LEU A 313 3.71 -2.89 -2.80
C LEU A 313 4.78 -3.96 -3.08
N ALA A 314 6.02 -3.51 -3.28
CA ALA A 314 7.17 -4.34 -3.62
C ALA A 314 8.24 -4.43 -2.52
N SER A 315 7.93 -3.94 -1.32
CA SER A 315 8.80 -4.07 -0.16
C SER A 315 8.85 -5.52 0.30
N PRO A 316 10.02 -6.14 0.50
CA PRO A 316 10.10 -7.53 0.98
C PRO A 316 9.34 -7.79 2.29
N SER A 317 9.29 -6.79 3.18
CA SER A 317 8.61 -6.88 4.47
C SER A 317 7.79 -5.63 4.76
N VAL A 318 6.49 -5.82 4.97
CA VAL A 318 5.54 -4.76 5.33
C VAL A 318 4.85 -5.13 6.63
N GLY A 319 4.96 -4.31 7.68
CA GLY A 319 4.23 -4.51 8.92
C GLY A 319 2.72 -4.36 8.70
N THR A 320 2.27 -3.15 8.42
CA THR A 320 0.87 -2.85 8.09
C THR A 320 0.75 -1.97 6.84
N ALA A 321 -0.14 -2.33 5.92
CA ALA A 321 -0.52 -1.50 4.78
C ALA A 321 -2.03 -1.29 4.74
N THR A 322 -2.44 -0.02 4.68
CA THR A 322 -3.82 0.37 4.40
C THR A 322 -3.86 1.07 3.04
N VAL A 323 -4.63 0.54 2.10
CA VAL A 323 -4.77 1.10 0.74
C VAL A 323 -6.24 1.35 0.46
N ARG A 324 -6.64 2.60 0.26
CA ARG A 324 -8.04 2.95 0.04
C ARG A 324 -8.27 3.96 -1.08
N ASN A 325 -9.50 4.01 -1.59
CA ASN A 325 -9.92 4.94 -2.65
C ASN A 325 -9.04 4.84 -3.91
N VAL A 326 -8.77 3.62 -4.38
CA VAL A 326 -8.00 3.38 -5.62
C VAL A 326 -8.95 3.31 -6.81
N VAL A 327 -8.74 4.16 -7.83
CA VAL A 327 -9.69 4.32 -8.93
C VAL A 327 -9.04 4.16 -10.30
N LEU A 328 -9.53 3.23 -11.11
CA LEU A 328 -9.19 3.12 -12.54
C LEU A 328 -10.22 3.85 -13.40
N LYS A 329 -9.83 4.95 -14.06
CA LYS A 329 -10.71 5.70 -14.99
C LYS A 329 -10.36 5.51 -16.47
N SER A 330 -9.37 4.69 -16.81
CA SER A 330 -8.94 4.47 -18.19
C SER A 330 -9.61 3.26 -18.82
N THR A 331 -10.05 3.41 -20.07
CA THR A 331 -10.54 2.33 -20.94
C THR A 331 -9.45 1.85 -21.91
N ALA A 332 -8.20 2.31 -21.74
CA ALA A 332 -7.11 1.87 -22.58
C ALA A 332 -7.00 0.34 -22.52
N LYS A 333 -6.78 -0.28 -23.68
CA LYS A 333 -6.44 -1.70 -23.77
C LYS A 333 -4.99 -1.87 -23.36
N SER A 334 -4.70 -2.79 -22.44
CA SER A 334 -3.32 -3.27 -22.23
C SER A 334 -2.83 -3.85 -23.55
N ARG A 335 -1.65 -3.43 -24.02
CA ARG A 335 -1.06 -3.94 -25.27
C ARG A 335 -0.54 -5.37 -25.12
N ALA A 336 -0.45 -5.91 -23.89
CA ALA A 336 0.30 -7.13 -23.63
C ALA A 336 -0.54 -8.31 -23.10
N THR A 337 -1.42 -8.16 -22.11
CA THR A 337 -1.80 -9.39 -21.35
C THR A 337 -3.11 -9.34 -20.56
N GLY A 338 -3.88 -8.25 -20.59
CA GLY A 338 -5.10 -8.16 -19.78
C GLY A 338 -4.81 -8.14 -18.26
N LEU A 339 -3.74 -7.47 -17.82
CA LEU A 339 -3.27 -7.49 -16.41
C LEU A 339 -3.53 -6.19 -15.64
N GLY A 340 -4.60 -5.46 -15.94
CA GLY A 340 -4.92 -4.25 -15.17
C GLY A 340 -5.24 -4.57 -13.72
N CYS A 341 -4.56 -3.95 -12.75
CA CYS A 341 -4.94 -4.09 -11.35
C CYS A 341 -4.88 -2.79 -10.53
N GLY A 342 -5.63 -2.75 -9.43
CA GLY A 342 -5.63 -1.65 -8.47
C GLY A 342 -4.39 -1.67 -7.59
N VAL A 343 -4.23 -2.74 -6.81
CA VAL A 343 -3.12 -2.96 -5.89
C VAL A 343 -2.37 -4.23 -6.29
N ARG A 344 -1.07 -4.10 -6.56
CA ARG A 344 -0.19 -5.23 -6.81
C ARG A 344 0.70 -5.48 -5.61
N LEU A 345 0.77 -6.74 -5.16
CA LEU A 345 1.60 -7.18 -4.06
C LEU A 345 2.74 -8.06 -4.57
N LEU A 346 3.96 -7.58 -4.40
CA LEU A 346 5.22 -8.28 -4.62
C LEU A 346 5.99 -8.51 -3.31
N SER A 347 5.42 -8.09 -2.17
CA SER A 347 6.01 -8.27 -0.83
C SER A 347 6.04 -9.73 -0.40
N ALA A 348 7.20 -10.21 0.07
CA ALA A 348 7.31 -11.58 0.58
C ALA A 348 6.51 -11.79 1.88
N SER A 349 6.47 -10.78 2.75
CA SER A 349 5.73 -10.83 4.01
C SER A 349 4.95 -9.54 4.27
N VAL A 350 3.67 -9.68 4.63
CA VAL A 350 2.81 -8.60 5.09
C VAL A 350 2.13 -9.01 6.40
N GLY A 351 2.25 -8.19 7.44
CA GLY A 351 1.50 -8.40 8.69
C GLY A 351 0.00 -8.24 8.44
N ALA A 352 -0.46 -7.01 8.22
CA ALA A 352 -1.85 -6.72 7.88
C ALA A 352 -1.95 -5.91 6.58
N LEU A 353 -2.82 -6.36 5.68
CA LEU A 353 -3.20 -5.66 4.45
C LEU A 353 -4.70 -5.35 4.49
N ASP A 354 -5.04 -4.06 4.59
CA ASP A 354 -6.41 -3.56 4.50
C ASP A 354 -6.58 -2.78 3.19
N VAL A 355 -7.45 -3.28 2.31
CA VAL A 355 -7.76 -2.66 1.02
C VAL A 355 -9.24 -2.29 0.97
N SER A 356 -9.56 -1.02 0.74
CA SER A 356 -10.96 -0.58 0.68
C SER A 356 -11.24 0.40 -0.44
N ASP A 357 -12.51 0.52 -0.84
CA ASP A 357 -12.98 1.52 -1.80
C ASP A 357 -12.22 1.47 -3.15
N VAL A 358 -11.93 0.27 -3.63
CA VAL A 358 -11.31 0.06 -4.95
C VAL A 358 -12.41 0.09 -6.02
N SER A 359 -12.23 0.92 -7.04
CA SER A 359 -13.25 1.08 -8.08
C SER A 359 -12.72 1.17 -9.50
N CYS A 360 -13.48 0.58 -10.42
CA CYS A 360 -13.33 0.73 -11.87
C CYS A 360 -14.68 1.14 -12.46
N PRO A 361 -15.04 2.44 -12.47
CA PRO A 361 -16.34 2.91 -12.96
C PRO A 361 -16.51 2.84 -14.48
N VAL A 362 -15.50 2.38 -15.22
CA VAL A 362 -15.49 2.30 -16.69
C VAL A 362 -15.49 0.85 -17.15
N LEU A 363 -15.94 0.61 -18.39
CA LEU A 363 -15.89 -0.72 -19.03
C LEU A 363 -14.47 -1.06 -19.49
N ALA A 364 -13.52 -1.13 -18.56
CA ALA A 364 -12.17 -1.60 -18.86
C ALA A 364 -12.21 -3.08 -19.29
N PRO A 365 -11.34 -3.53 -20.22
CA PRO A 365 -11.31 -4.93 -20.62
C PRO A 365 -11.08 -5.90 -19.46
N HIS A 366 -10.23 -5.53 -18.50
CA HIS A 366 -9.87 -6.32 -17.32
C HIS A 366 -9.49 -5.40 -16.16
N PHE A 367 -9.89 -5.75 -14.93
CA PHE A 367 -9.42 -5.09 -13.72
C PHE A 367 -9.49 -6.01 -12.48
N ASP A 368 -8.32 -6.41 -11.97
CA ASP A 368 -8.21 -7.02 -10.64
C ASP A 368 -8.11 -5.93 -9.56
N SER A 369 -8.76 -6.09 -8.41
CA SER A 369 -8.55 -5.11 -7.31
C SER A 369 -7.25 -5.32 -6.59
N VAL A 370 -6.94 -6.57 -6.25
CA VAL A 370 -5.70 -6.98 -5.59
C VAL A 370 -5.09 -8.14 -6.35
N GLN A 371 -3.80 -8.02 -6.68
CA GLN A 371 -3.05 -9.06 -7.37
C GLN A 371 -1.81 -9.47 -6.58
N PHE A 372 -1.64 -10.76 -6.31
CA PHE A 372 -0.46 -11.33 -5.68
C PHE A 372 0.48 -11.88 -6.75
N ALA A 373 1.72 -11.40 -6.76
CA ALA A 373 2.64 -11.62 -7.87
C ALA A 373 4.09 -11.96 -7.48
N ALA A 374 4.34 -12.34 -6.22
CA ALA A 374 5.63 -12.81 -5.74
C ALA A 374 5.52 -14.24 -5.18
N PRO A 375 6.57 -15.07 -5.31
CA PRO A 375 6.58 -16.42 -4.77
C PRO A 375 6.58 -16.39 -3.25
N GLY A 376 5.88 -17.33 -2.62
CA GLY A 376 5.89 -17.49 -1.16
C GLY A 376 5.32 -16.31 -0.37
N ILE A 377 4.48 -15.46 -0.98
CA ILE A 377 3.84 -14.33 -0.27
C ILE A 377 3.12 -14.85 0.98
N ALA A 378 3.45 -14.27 2.13
CA ALA A 378 2.76 -14.51 3.39
C ALA A 378 2.00 -13.25 3.84
N VAL A 379 0.71 -13.39 4.13
CA VAL A 379 -0.13 -12.31 4.69
C VAL A 379 -0.84 -12.81 5.95
N ASN A 380 -0.63 -12.20 7.12
CA ASN A 380 -1.30 -12.69 8.33
C ASN A 380 -2.79 -12.35 8.32
N THR A 381 -3.13 -11.12 7.93
CA THR A 381 -4.53 -10.65 7.84
C THR A 381 -4.75 -9.84 6.57
N LEU A 382 -5.71 -10.28 5.75
CA LEU A 382 -6.16 -9.60 4.55
C LEU A 382 -7.60 -9.13 4.72
N THR A 383 -7.87 -7.84 4.51
CA THR A 383 -9.23 -7.31 4.40
C THR A 383 -9.40 -6.62 3.05
N ILE A 384 -10.48 -6.95 2.34
CA ILE A 384 -10.87 -6.26 1.10
C ILE A 384 -12.34 -5.83 1.24
N ALA A 385 -12.60 -4.52 1.18
CA ALA A 385 -13.93 -3.96 1.38
C ALA A 385 -14.34 -2.96 0.30
N SER A 386 -15.65 -2.79 0.08
CA SER A 386 -16.22 -1.75 -0.81
C SER A 386 -15.67 -1.80 -2.24
N ASP A 387 -15.53 -2.99 -2.81
CA ASP A 387 -15.06 -3.19 -4.19
C ASP A 387 -16.19 -2.94 -5.19
N THR A 388 -15.98 -2.05 -6.16
CA THR A 388 -16.96 -1.75 -7.21
C THR A 388 -16.32 -1.72 -8.61
N SER A 389 -16.56 -2.73 -9.43
CA SER A 389 -15.97 -2.81 -10.78
C SER A 389 -17.00 -3.02 -11.87
N SER A 390 -16.94 -2.16 -12.89
CA SER A 390 -17.65 -2.28 -14.17
C SER A 390 -16.79 -2.93 -15.25
N ALA A 391 -15.59 -3.41 -14.93
CA ALA A 391 -14.73 -4.06 -15.92
C ALA A 391 -15.41 -5.29 -16.55
N LEU A 392 -15.05 -5.59 -17.79
CA LEU A 392 -15.57 -6.75 -18.52
C LEU A 392 -15.03 -8.06 -17.94
N ASP A 393 -13.83 -8.04 -17.37
CA ASP A 393 -13.22 -9.16 -16.65
C ASP A 393 -12.39 -8.69 -15.44
N GLY A 394 -11.91 -9.65 -14.64
CA GLY A 394 -11.02 -9.43 -13.51
C GLY A 394 -11.66 -9.66 -12.14
N ASN A 395 -10.83 -9.94 -11.16
CA ASN A 395 -11.18 -10.51 -9.86
C ASN A 395 -11.01 -9.51 -8.71
N VAL A 396 -11.61 -9.78 -7.56
CA VAL A 396 -11.32 -8.99 -6.36
C VAL A 396 -9.90 -9.29 -5.90
N LEU A 397 -9.56 -10.58 -5.74
CA LEU A 397 -8.23 -11.08 -5.41
C LEU A 397 -7.78 -12.11 -6.44
N HIS A 398 -6.61 -11.89 -7.04
CA HIS A 398 -5.99 -12.77 -8.03
C HIS A 398 -4.59 -13.20 -7.61
N PHE A 399 -4.30 -14.51 -7.65
CA PHE A 399 -2.97 -15.07 -7.45
C PHE A 399 -2.39 -15.49 -8.79
N THR A 400 -1.38 -14.76 -9.25
CA THR A 400 -0.72 -15.02 -10.53
C THR A 400 0.12 -16.30 -10.49
N PRO A 401 0.54 -16.84 -11.66
CA PRO A 401 1.50 -17.93 -11.76
C PRO A 401 2.81 -17.76 -10.96
N ALA A 402 3.22 -16.52 -10.69
CA ALA A 402 4.42 -16.24 -9.90
C ALA A 402 4.23 -16.44 -8.38
N SER A 403 2.98 -16.54 -7.91
CA SER A 403 2.65 -16.53 -6.48
C SER A 403 2.57 -17.90 -5.81
N THR A 404 3.23 -18.91 -6.40
CA THR A 404 3.27 -20.28 -5.86
C THR A 404 3.72 -20.29 -4.40
N GLY A 405 3.04 -21.10 -3.59
CA GLY A 405 3.34 -21.26 -2.17
C GLY A 405 2.86 -20.11 -1.29
N TYR A 406 1.91 -19.28 -1.76
CA TYR A 406 1.32 -18.22 -0.94
C TYR A 406 0.69 -18.78 0.35
N SER A 407 0.67 -17.97 1.41
CA SER A 407 0.04 -18.29 2.69
C SER A 407 -0.73 -17.08 3.21
N ILE A 408 -2.01 -17.28 3.54
CA ILE A 408 -2.84 -16.25 4.13
C ILE A 408 -3.44 -16.80 5.42
N GLY A 409 -3.19 -16.14 6.55
CA GLY A 409 -3.75 -16.56 7.84
C GLY A 409 -5.28 -16.39 7.86
N SER A 410 -5.74 -15.17 7.59
CA SER A 410 -7.16 -14.85 7.47
C SER A 410 -7.44 -13.84 6.36
N ALA A 411 -8.59 -13.97 5.72
CA ALA A 411 -9.08 -13.08 4.68
C ALA A 411 -10.55 -12.71 4.92
N ALA A 412 -10.88 -11.42 4.83
CA ALA A 412 -12.24 -10.91 4.96
C ALA A 412 -12.63 -10.07 3.73
N PHE A 413 -13.80 -10.36 3.17
CA PHE A 413 -14.35 -9.67 2.00
C PHE A 413 -15.73 -9.10 2.35
N THR A 414 -15.92 -7.80 2.23
CA THR A 414 -17.19 -7.14 2.58
C THR A 414 -17.62 -6.13 1.52
N ASP A 415 -18.92 -6.07 1.20
CA ASP A 415 -19.46 -5.09 0.25
C ASP A 415 -18.82 -5.15 -1.14
N ILE A 416 -18.82 -6.35 -1.72
CA ILE A 416 -18.27 -6.58 -3.06
C ILE A 416 -19.38 -6.46 -4.09
N LEU A 417 -19.24 -5.56 -5.08
CA LEU A 417 -20.16 -5.38 -6.19
C LEU A 417 -19.44 -5.45 -7.54
N ARG A 418 -19.55 -6.59 -8.23
CA ARG A 418 -18.91 -6.78 -9.55
C ARG A 418 -19.86 -7.30 -10.62
N THR A 419 -19.69 -6.86 -11.86
CA THR A 419 -20.41 -7.47 -12.99
C THR A 419 -19.84 -8.85 -13.36
N THR A 420 -18.53 -9.03 -13.26
CA THR A 420 -17.80 -10.25 -13.66
C THR A 420 -16.72 -10.64 -12.64
N GLY A 421 -15.94 -11.70 -12.95
CA GLY A 421 -14.85 -12.19 -12.10
C GLY A 421 -15.25 -12.90 -10.83
N SER A 422 -14.25 -13.38 -10.10
CA SER A 422 -14.38 -14.07 -8.81
C SER A 422 -13.94 -13.17 -7.65
N ILE A 423 -14.37 -13.48 -6.43
CA ILE A 423 -13.81 -12.82 -5.24
C ILE A 423 -12.38 -13.32 -5.01
N TRP A 424 -12.15 -14.62 -5.15
CA TRP A 424 -10.87 -15.28 -4.99
C TRP A 424 -10.58 -16.15 -6.20
N GLU A 425 -9.50 -15.86 -6.93
CA GLU A 425 -9.01 -16.70 -8.03
C GLU A 425 -7.52 -16.99 -7.88
N ALA A 426 -7.16 -18.27 -7.76
CA ALA A 426 -5.78 -18.70 -7.69
C ALA A 426 -5.36 -19.55 -8.89
N ASP A 427 -4.32 -19.09 -9.62
CA ASP A 427 -3.71 -19.81 -10.74
C ASP A 427 -2.62 -20.79 -10.31
N VAL A 428 -2.33 -20.84 -9.00
CA VAL A 428 -1.24 -21.62 -8.39
C VAL A 428 -1.64 -22.20 -7.06
N ASP A 429 -0.95 -23.26 -6.65
CA ASP A 429 -1.15 -23.88 -5.35
C ASP A 429 -0.56 -22.99 -4.25
N GLY A 430 -1.32 -22.84 -3.16
CA GLY A 430 -0.84 -22.19 -1.94
C GLY A 430 -0.01 -23.14 -1.09
N GLY A 431 0.47 -22.64 0.04
CA GLY A 431 1.11 -23.45 1.07
C GLY A 431 0.11 -24.35 1.80
N ALA A 432 0.61 -25.17 2.74
CA ALA A 432 -0.19 -26.08 3.55
C ALA A 432 -1.03 -25.38 4.64
N VAL A 433 -0.86 -24.08 4.83
CA VAL A 433 -1.58 -23.30 5.84
C VAL A 433 -3.01 -23.10 5.40
N ALA A 434 -3.96 -23.52 6.24
CA ALA A 434 -5.39 -23.31 5.96
C ALA A 434 -5.78 -21.84 6.17
N THR A 435 -6.40 -21.23 5.16
CA THR A 435 -6.88 -19.84 5.26
C THR A 435 -8.31 -19.79 5.81
N ALA A 436 -8.53 -18.94 6.82
CA ALA A 436 -9.88 -18.57 7.24
C ALA A 436 -10.44 -17.45 6.34
N ILE A 437 -11.45 -17.75 5.54
CA ILE A 437 -12.05 -16.83 4.56
C ILE A 437 -13.45 -16.44 5.02
N THR A 438 -13.72 -15.15 5.19
CA THR A 438 -15.06 -14.63 5.45
C THR A 438 -15.52 -13.77 4.29
N VAL A 439 -16.73 -14.03 3.78
CA VAL A 439 -17.36 -13.20 2.76
C VAL A 439 -18.74 -12.76 3.23
N ASN A 440 -18.97 -11.45 3.22
CA ASN A 440 -20.23 -10.85 3.63
C ASN A 440 -20.68 -9.81 2.60
N ARG A 441 -21.97 -9.84 2.23
CA ARG A 441 -22.57 -8.85 1.30
C ARG A 441 -21.84 -8.74 -0.04
N SER A 442 -21.72 -9.86 -0.74
CA SER A 442 -21.24 -9.83 -2.14
C SER A 442 -22.41 -9.96 -3.11
N THR A 443 -22.44 -9.09 -4.11
CA THR A 443 -23.36 -9.12 -5.23
C THR A 443 -22.57 -9.18 -6.54
N GLY A 444 -22.89 -10.12 -7.42
CA GLY A 444 -22.23 -10.19 -8.72
C GLY A 444 -21.23 -11.33 -8.93
N GLY A 445 -20.52 -11.27 -10.06
CA GLY A 445 -19.41 -12.18 -10.38
C GLY A 445 -19.79 -13.58 -10.87
N ARG A 446 -18.75 -14.37 -11.18
CA ARG A 446 -18.79 -15.76 -11.70
C ARG A 446 -18.75 -16.80 -10.57
N ALA A 447 -17.82 -16.66 -9.62
CA ALA A 447 -17.64 -17.55 -8.47
C ALA A 447 -17.20 -16.76 -7.23
N PHE A 448 -17.40 -17.33 -6.03
CA PHE A 448 -16.83 -16.75 -4.82
C PHE A 448 -15.36 -17.13 -4.70
N ALA A 449 -15.02 -18.40 -4.92
CA ALA A 449 -13.63 -18.84 -4.82
C ALA A 449 -13.28 -19.95 -5.81
N LEU A 450 -12.11 -19.81 -6.41
CA LEU A 450 -11.37 -20.86 -7.12
C LEU A 450 -10.15 -21.20 -6.27
N LEU A 451 -10.29 -22.19 -5.38
CA LEU A 451 -9.33 -22.52 -4.34
C LEU A 451 -8.28 -23.51 -4.81
N ARG A 452 -7.05 -23.30 -4.35
CA ARG A 452 -5.88 -24.18 -4.60
C ARG A 452 -5.04 -24.39 -3.33
N SER A 453 -5.64 -24.18 -2.16
CA SER A 453 -5.04 -24.37 -0.84
C SER A 453 -6.12 -24.74 0.18
N PRO A 454 -5.77 -25.30 1.35
CA PRO A 454 -6.73 -25.61 2.39
C PRO A 454 -7.43 -24.33 2.89
N ALA A 455 -8.73 -24.41 3.20
CA ALA A 455 -9.49 -23.22 3.61
C ALA A 455 -10.71 -23.55 4.48
N THR A 456 -11.08 -22.62 5.35
CA THR A 456 -12.41 -22.59 6.00
C THR A 456 -13.11 -21.31 5.59
N MET A 457 -14.23 -21.44 4.88
CA MET A 457 -14.94 -20.33 4.26
C MET A 457 -16.30 -20.11 4.92
N THR A 458 -16.59 -18.89 5.35
CA THR A 458 -17.91 -18.47 5.87
C THR A 458 -18.54 -17.48 4.90
N LEU A 459 -19.73 -17.80 4.40
CA LEU A 459 -20.47 -17.03 3.40
C LEU A 459 -21.78 -16.48 3.99
N SER A 460 -22.03 -15.19 3.82
CA SER A 460 -23.23 -14.52 4.34
C SER A 460 -23.72 -13.40 3.43
N ASN A 461 -25.04 -13.27 3.29
CA ASN A 461 -25.71 -12.22 2.53
C ASN A 461 -25.26 -12.15 1.07
N MET A 462 -25.20 -13.31 0.41
CA MET A 462 -24.62 -13.46 -0.92
C MET A 462 -25.68 -13.40 -2.03
N LYS A 463 -25.39 -12.68 -3.12
CA LYS A 463 -26.25 -12.56 -4.32
C LYS A 463 -25.44 -12.69 -5.61
N GLN A 464 -25.25 -13.90 -6.11
CA GLN A 464 -24.58 -14.13 -7.40
C GLN A 464 -25.58 -14.16 -8.56
N PRO A 465 -25.39 -13.35 -9.63
CA PRO A 465 -26.29 -13.29 -10.77
C PRO A 465 -26.02 -14.39 -11.82
N SER A 466 -24.81 -14.96 -11.87
CA SER A 466 -24.52 -16.06 -12.80
C SER A 466 -25.18 -17.36 -12.33
N PRO A 467 -26.09 -17.97 -13.12
CA PRO A 467 -26.69 -19.25 -12.78
C PRO A 467 -25.77 -20.45 -13.10
N SER A 468 -24.60 -20.23 -13.73
CA SER A 468 -23.74 -21.31 -14.19
C SER A 468 -22.55 -21.60 -13.26
N GLY A 469 -22.21 -22.89 -13.15
CA GLY A 469 -21.07 -23.42 -12.39
C GLY A 469 -21.30 -23.52 -10.89
N ALA A 470 -20.27 -23.92 -10.14
CA ALA A 470 -20.27 -23.91 -8.68
C ALA A 470 -19.76 -22.57 -8.10
N ALA A 471 -20.25 -22.22 -6.91
CA ALA A 471 -19.86 -20.99 -6.21
C ALA A 471 -18.45 -21.05 -5.63
N VAL A 472 -18.05 -22.23 -5.15
CA VAL A 472 -16.72 -22.56 -4.66
C VAL A 472 -16.21 -23.74 -5.48
N ARG A 473 -15.06 -23.57 -6.14
CA ARG A 473 -14.43 -24.61 -6.96
C ARG A 473 -13.06 -24.92 -6.41
N LEU A 474 -12.76 -26.20 -6.27
CA LEU A 474 -11.46 -26.66 -5.78
C LEU A 474 -10.64 -27.12 -6.97
N MET A 475 -9.68 -26.30 -7.39
CA MET A 475 -8.98 -26.41 -8.67
C MET A 475 -7.70 -27.24 -8.60
N SER A 476 -7.28 -27.69 -7.40
CA SER A 476 -6.06 -28.49 -7.20
C SER A 476 -6.18 -29.42 -6.00
N PRO A 477 -5.59 -30.63 -6.01
CA PRO A 477 -5.51 -31.50 -4.83
C PRO A 477 -4.98 -30.81 -3.57
N ALA A 478 -4.17 -29.75 -3.70
CA ALA A 478 -3.69 -28.93 -2.60
C ALA A 478 -4.82 -28.17 -1.86
N ALA A 479 -5.99 -27.98 -2.50
CA ALA A 479 -7.20 -27.47 -1.86
C ALA A 479 -7.89 -28.56 -1.01
N SER A 480 -7.19 -29.06 0.02
CA SER A 480 -7.70 -30.10 0.91
C SER A 480 -6.98 -30.05 2.27
N PRO A 481 -7.69 -29.96 3.41
CA PRO A 481 -9.15 -29.94 3.54
C PRO A 481 -9.77 -28.56 3.22
N VAL A 482 -11.02 -28.56 2.76
CA VAL A 482 -11.84 -27.35 2.61
C VAL A 482 -13.15 -27.47 3.37
N ARG A 483 -13.53 -26.44 4.12
CA ARG A 483 -14.85 -26.33 4.77
C ARG A 483 -15.59 -25.10 4.27
N VAL A 484 -16.86 -25.23 3.90
CA VAL A 484 -17.71 -24.11 3.46
C VAL A 484 -18.96 -24.03 4.32
N VAL A 485 -19.17 -22.90 5.00
CA VAL A 485 -20.36 -22.62 5.82
C VAL A 485 -21.12 -21.46 5.19
N VAL A 486 -22.37 -21.71 4.79
CA VAL A 486 -23.27 -20.71 4.21
C VAL A 486 -24.37 -20.41 5.21
N SER A 487 -24.52 -19.15 5.58
CA SER A 487 -25.61 -18.70 6.45
C SER A 487 -26.83 -18.24 5.65
N THR A 488 -26.61 -17.33 4.68
CA THR A 488 -27.64 -16.78 3.81
C THR A 488 -27.11 -16.55 2.40
N SER A 489 -27.88 -16.99 1.40
CA SER A 489 -27.58 -16.76 -0.01
C SER A 489 -28.84 -16.89 -0.86
N THR A 490 -28.94 -16.12 -1.94
CA THR A 490 -30.01 -16.23 -2.94
C THR A 490 -29.53 -16.88 -4.25
N ARG A 491 -28.43 -17.65 -4.21
CA ARG A 491 -27.86 -18.31 -5.41
C ARG A 491 -28.70 -19.55 -5.80
N PRO A 492 -29.12 -19.69 -7.07
CA PRO A 492 -29.92 -20.84 -7.54
C PRO A 492 -29.10 -22.05 -8.02
N ALA A 493 -27.77 -21.99 -7.95
CA ALA A 493 -26.85 -22.99 -8.52
C ALA A 493 -26.04 -23.70 -7.44
N THR A 494 -25.39 -24.82 -7.81
CA THR A 494 -24.58 -25.66 -6.91
C THR A 494 -23.54 -24.86 -6.11
N LEU A 495 -23.37 -25.20 -4.84
CA LEU A 495 -22.39 -24.56 -3.97
C LEU A 495 -20.95 -24.95 -4.31
N ILE A 496 -20.68 -26.26 -4.43
CA ILE A 496 -19.31 -26.81 -4.48
C ILE A 496 -19.10 -27.66 -5.73
N SER A 497 -17.90 -27.60 -6.29
CA SER A 497 -17.37 -28.60 -7.23
C SER A 497 -15.94 -28.99 -6.85
N ARG A 498 -15.60 -30.28 -6.93
CA ARG A 498 -14.28 -30.83 -6.56
C ARG A 498 -13.87 -32.01 -7.45
N THR A 499 -12.62 -32.45 -7.36
CA THR A 499 -12.13 -33.75 -7.84
C THR A 499 -12.16 -34.80 -6.72
N ALA A 500 -12.11 -36.08 -7.08
CA ALA A 500 -12.40 -37.19 -6.15
C ALA A 500 -11.44 -37.31 -4.94
N SER A 501 -10.25 -36.72 -4.99
CA SER A 501 -9.21 -36.82 -3.94
C SER A 501 -9.27 -35.73 -2.85
N GLN A 502 -10.08 -34.69 -3.01
CA GLN A 502 -10.10 -33.54 -2.08
C GLN A 502 -11.08 -33.77 -0.93
N ALA A 503 -10.66 -33.57 0.32
CA ALA A 503 -11.56 -33.63 1.48
C ALA A 503 -12.36 -32.32 1.61
N VAL A 504 -13.70 -32.40 1.54
CA VAL A 504 -14.56 -31.21 1.55
C VAL A 504 -15.78 -31.37 2.44
N SER A 505 -15.98 -30.47 3.39
CA SER A 505 -17.19 -30.39 4.21
C SER A 505 -18.01 -29.13 3.89
N ALA A 506 -19.32 -29.21 4.06
CA ALA A 506 -20.21 -28.10 3.75
C ALA A 506 -21.40 -28.04 4.70
N VAL A 507 -21.76 -26.81 5.09
CA VAL A 507 -23.00 -26.50 5.79
C VAL A 507 -23.73 -25.44 4.98
N SER A 508 -24.93 -25.74 4.52
CA SER A 508 -25.72 -24.82 3.69
C SER A 508 -27.22 -25.10 3.82
N PRO A 509 -27.97 -24.24 4.54
CA PRO A 509 -29.42 -24.36 4.62
C PRO A 509 -30.13 -23.71 3.42
N THR A 510 -29.43 -22.95 2.58
CA THR A 510 -30.04 -22.11 1.53
C THR A 510 -29.60 -22.44 0.10
N ILE A 511 -28.50 -23.16 -0.08
CA ILE A 511 -27.97 -23.53 -1.40
C ILE A 511 -27.86 -25.06 -1.48
N VAL A 512 -28.28 -25.62 -2.60
CA VAL A 512 -28.15 -27.05 -2.87
C VAL A 512 -26.68 -27.49 -2.89
N VAL A 513 -26.39 -28.58 -2.17
CA VAL A 513 -25.07 -29.23 -2.12
C VAL A 513 -25.23 -30.68 -2.57
N ASP A 514 -24.36 -31.12 -3.49
CA ASP A 514 -24.26 -32.53 -3.85
C ASP A 514 -23.51 -33.29 -2.75
N GLN A 515 -24.22 -34.12 -2.01
CA GLN A 515 -23.68 -34.86 -0.87
C GLN A 515 -22.60 -35.88 -1.27
N THR A 516 -22.59 -36.36 -2.51
CA THR A 516 -21.59 -37.31 -3.00
C THR A 516 -20.20 -36.67 -3.11
N LEU A 517 -20.16 -35.34 -3.16
CA LEU A 517 -18.94 -34.54 -3.18
C LEU A 517 -18.41 -34.24 -1.78
N LEU A 518 -19.00 -34.74 -0.70
CA LEU A 518 -18.59 -34.35 0.65
C LEU A 518 -17.79 -35.45 1.35
N THR A 519 -16.82 -35.00 2.14
CA THR A 519 -16.24 -35.69 3.30
C THR A 519 -16.84 -35.01 4.54
N PRO A 520 -18.08 -35.37 4.91
CA PRO A 520 -18.84 -34.62 5.90
C PRO A 520 -18.28 -34.78 7.32
N LEU A 521 -18.56 -33.79 8.15
CA LEU A 521 -18.30 -33.80 9.59
C LEU A 521 -19.61 -34.03 10.36
N ASP A 522 -19.50 -34.59 11.56
CA ASP A 522 -20.68 -34.79 12.42
C ASP A 522 -21.48 -33.49 12.59
N GLY A 523 -22.80 -33.57 12.37
CA GLY A 523 -23.69 -32.43 12.46
C GLY A 523 -23.67 -31.47 11.27
N ASP A 524 -22.95 -31.76 10.18
CA ASP A 524 -23.05 -30.96 8.95
C ASP A 524 -24.49 -31.00 8.41
N ILE A 525 -25.05 -29.83 8.06
CA ILE A 525 -26.41 -29.69 7.55
C ILE A 525 -26.38 -29.12 6.14
N ILE A 526 -26.97 -29.83 5.17
CA ILE A 526 -27.06 -29.37 3.78
C ILE A 526 -28.50 -29.38 3.26
N LEU A 527 -28.76 -28.56 2.24
CA LEU A 527 -29.92 -28.66 1.39
C LEU A 527 -29.60 -29.59 0.21
N ASN A 528 -30.24 -30.74 0.15
CA ASN A 528 -30.13 -31.71 -0.94
C ASN A 528 -31.27 -31.49 -1.95
N ALA A 529 -30.97 -31.56 -3.25
CA ALA A 529 -31.95 -31.35 -4.32
C ALA A 529 -33.15 -32.32 -4.28
N ASN A 530 -32.91 -33.56 -3.86
CA ASN A 530 -33.91 -34.64 -3.87
C ASN A 530 -34.53 -34.89 -2.48
N GLN A 531 -33.78 -34.61 -1.41
CA GLN A 531 -34.16 -34.99 -0.03
C GLN A 531 -34.51 -33.78 0.86
N GLY A 532 -34.37 -32.55 0.36
CA GLY A 532 -34.53 -31.35 1.17
C GLY A 532 -33.40 -31.22 2.20
N ARG A 533 -33.71 -30.70 3.39
CA ARG A 533 -32.70 -30.51 4.45
C ARG A 533 -32.33 -31.87 5.07
N ILE A 534 -31.03 -32.16 5.12
CA ILE A 534 -30.46 -33.38 5.73
C ILE A 534 -29.26 -33.03 6.61
N GLN A 535 -28.96 -33.88 7.58
CA GLN A 535 -27.87 -33.75 8.55
C GLN A 535 -26.99 -35.01 8.53
N TYR A 536 -25.68 -34.85 8.63
CA TYR A 536 -24.77 -35.99 8.73
C TYR A 536 -24.64 -36.46 10.18
N ASP A 537 -24.80 -37.76 10.39
CA ASP A 537 -24.57 -38.46 11.66
C ASP A 537 -23.30 -39.31 11.52
N ALA A 538 -22.24 -38.92 12.23
CA ALA A 538 -20.97 -39.63 12.17
C ALA A 538 -21.01 -41.01 12.85
N ALA A 539 -21.93 -41.24 13.79
CA ALA A 539 -22.05 -42.53 14.47
C ALA A 539 -22.56 -43.63 13.53
N THR A 540 -23.49 -43.27 12.63
CA THR A 540 -24.02 -44.19 11.60
C THR A 540 -23.32 -44.03 10.26
N SER A 541 -22.51 -42.98 10.07
CA SER A 541 -21.93 -42.59 8.79
C SER A 541 -22.99 -42.38 7.70
N THR A 542 -24.17 -41.88 8.07
CA THR A 542 -25.30 -41.66 7.15
C THR A 542 -25.85 -40.24 7.22
N TRP A 543 -26.48 -39.81 6.13
CA TRP A 543 -27.28 -38.60 6.10
C TRP A 543 -28.72 -38.90 6.54
N VAL A 544 -29.22 -38.17 7.53
CA VAL A 544 -30.56 -38.31 8.09
C VAL A 544 -31.37 -37.03 7.91
N SER A 545 -32.69 -37.13 7.78
CA SER A 545 -33.53 -35.93 7.76
C SER A 545 -33.76 -35.45 9.20
N PRO A 546 -33.43 -34.19 9.56
CA PRO A 546 -33.62 -33.70 10.94
C PRO A 546 -35.10 -33.62 11.37
N ASN A 547 -36.04 -33.81 10.44
CA ASN A 547 -37.48 -33.81 10.71
C ASN A 547 -38.12 -35.20 10.65
N SER A 548 -37.37 -36.30 10.49
CA SER A 548 -37.93 -37.62 10.73
C SER A 548 -38.10 -37.81 12.23
N THR A 549 -39.18 -37.23 12.77
CA THR A 549 -39.71 -37.63 14.07
C THR A 549 -39.86 -39.14 13.99
N PRO A 550 -39.27 -39.94 14.92
CA PRO A 550 -39.52 -41.37 14.94
C PRO A 550 -41.03 -41.56 14.92
N ALA A 551 -41.54 -42.33 13.95
CA ALA A 551 -42.95 -42.68 13.96
C ALA A 551 -43.28 -43.16 15.38
N PRO A 552 -44.31 -42.61 16.05
CA PRO A 552 -44.58 -42.95 17.44
C PRO A 552 -44.65 -44.46 17.53
N GLN A 553 -43.77 -45.06 18.36
CA GLN A 553 -43.84 -46.49 18.64
C GLN A 553 -45.27 -46.78 19.06
N ALA A 554 -45.95 -47.63 18.28
CA ALA A 554 -47.31 -48.06 18.55
C ALA A 554 -47.35 -48.56 20.00
N THR A 555 -48.01 -47.78 20.86
CA THR A 555 -48.27 -48.20 22.23
C THR A 555 -49.27 -49.36 22.17
N PRO A 556 -49.03 -50.47 22.88
CA PRO A 556 -49.97 -51.59 22.89
C PRO A 556 -51.34 -51.14 23.40
N ASN A 557 -52.38 -51.58 22.70
CA ASN A 557 -53.80 -51.34 22.96
C ASN A 557 -54.13 -51.18 24.45
N LYS A 558 -54.52 -49.96 24.85
CA LYS A 558 -55.22 -49.70 26.10
C LYS A 558 -56.73 -49.95 25.87
N PRO A 559 -57.39 -50.83 26.64
CA PRO A 559 -58.82 -51.10 26.47
C PRO A 559 -59.68 -49.86 26.76
N ALA A 560 -60.80 -49.79 26.04
CA ALA A 560 -61.81 -48.74 26.10
C ALA A 560 -62.28 -48.47 27.54
N ALA A 561 -62.29 -47.19 27.92
CA ALA A 561 -62.93 -46.72 29.14
C ALA A 561 -64.24 -45.99 28.79
N THR A 562 -65.24 -46.37 29.56
CA THR A 562 -66.66 -46.08 29.51
C THR A 562 -66.99 -44.60 29.66
N ILE A 563 -68.06 -44.19 28.98
CA ILE A 563 -68.75 -42.91 29.09
C ILE A 563 -69.30 -42.75 30.51
N HIS A 564 -68.99 -41.65 31.20
CA HIS A 564 -69.84 -41.08 32.25
C HIS A 564 -69.65 -39.55 32.37
N ASP A 565 -70.78 -38.86 32.22
CA ASP A 565 -71.25 -37.63 32.87
C ASP A 565 -70.48 -36.30 32.77
N ALA A 566 -71.16 -35.33 32.14
CA ALA A 566 -70.94 -33.89 32.27
C ALA A 566 -71.35 -33.40 33.68
N PRO A 567 -70.70 -32.35 34.23
CA PRO A 567 -71.30 -31.00 34.22
C PRO A 567 -70.24 -29.85 34.32
N PRO A 568 -70.60 -28.59 34.63
CA PRO A 568 -71.29 -27.55 33.85
C PRO A 568 -70.36 -26.31 33.60
N PRO A 569 -70.82 -25.21 32.94
CA PRO A 569 -69.92 -24.20 32.37
C PRO A 569 -69.49 -23.17 33.42
N ARG A 570 -68.19 -22.79 33.42
CA ARG A 570 -67.74 -21.60 34.17
C ARG A 570 -66.69 -20.79 33.42
N HIS A 571 -67.09 -19.53 33.20
CA HIS A 571 -66.34 -18.28 33.29
C HIS A 571 -65.00 -18.11 32.56
N ARG A 572 -65.06 -17.24 31.54
CA ARG A 572 -63.99 -16.31 31.14
C ARG A 572 -63.47 -15.54 32.36
N PRO A 573 -62.17 -15.18 32.31
CA PRO A 573 -61.83 -13.76 32.39
C PRO A 573 -60.99 -13.31 31.20
N ALA A 574 -61.17 -12.02 30.89
CA ALA A 574 -60.52 -11.27 29.84
C ALA A 574 -59.14 -10.72 30.26
N ILE A 575 -58.49 -10.05 29.28
CA ILE A 575 -57.41 -9.05 29.44
C ILE A 575 -56.01 -9.71 29.50
N ARG A 576 -55.00 -9.36 28.70
CA ARG A 576 -54.50 -8.01 28.36
C ARG A 576 -53.64 -8.03 27.09
N GLN A 577 -53.93 -7.11 26.17
CA GLN A 577 -53.02 -6.69 25.11
C GLN A 577 -51.88 -5.85 25.71
N HIS A 578 -50.64 -6.12 25.34
CA HIS A 578 -49.57 -5.12 25.37
C HIS A 578 -48.91 -5.07 24.00
N GLN A 579 -49.33 -4.08 23.21
CA GLN A 579 -48.60 -3.59 22.05
C GLN A 579 -47.40 -2.77 22.55
N HIS A 580 -46.18 -3.19 22.22
CA HIS A 580 -45.03 -2.31 22.22
C HIS A 580 -44.73 -1.89 20.77
N ARG A 581 -45.13 -0.68 20.43
CA ARG A 581 -44.64 0.06 19.25
C ARG A 581 -43.22 0.59 19.54
N PRO A 582 -42.24 0.38 18.65
CA PRO A 582 -41.02 1.19 18.63
C PRO A 582 -41.27 2.53 17.89
N PRO A 583 -40.56 3.61 18.27
CA PRO A 583 -40.80 4.96 17.76
C PRO A 583 -40.26 5.17 16.34
N HIS A 584 -41.03 5.93 15.56
CA HIS A 584 -40.67 6.46 14.24
C HIS A 584 -39.36 7.26 14.29
N ARG A 585 -38.31 6.70 13.66
CA ARG A 585 -37.10 7.45 13.32
C ARG A 585 -37.37 8.27 12.06
N ARG A 586 -37.46 9.59 12.21
CA ARG A 586 -37.59 10.55 11.10
C ARG A 586 -36.42 10.41 10.14
N GLN A 587 -36.70 10.18 8.86
CA GLN A 587 -35.72 10.26 7.80
C GLN A 587 -35.28 11.72 7.56
N PRO A 588 -34.00 12.00 7.33
CA PRO A 588 -33.56 13.32 6.88
C PRO A 588 -34.01 13.58 5.44
N ARG A 589 -34.56 14.78 5.21
CA ARG A 589 -35.03 15.27 3.91
C ARG A 589 -33.89 15.29 2.89
N ARG A 590 -34.15 14.73 1.70
CA ARG A 590 -33.32 14.87 0.49
C ARG A 590 -33.13 16.36 0.14
N PRO A 591 -31.92 16.81 -0.24
CA PRO A 591 -31.75 18.08 -0.92
C PRO A 591 -32.29 17.99 -2.35
N LEU A 592 -33.09 18.99 -2.74
CA LEU A 592 -33.53 19.20 -4.12
C LEU A 592 -32.33 19.50 -5.04
N PRO A 593 -32.38 19.09 -6.32
CA PRO A 593 -31.32 19.37 -7.28
C PRO A 593 -31.21 20.87 -7.57
N ARG A 594 -29.99 21.41 -7.49
CA ARG A 594 -29.68 22.77 -7.94
C ARG A 594 -29.90 22.87 -9.46
N GLN A 595 -30.78 23.78 -9.87
CA GLN A 595 -30.90 24.23 -11.26
C GLN A 595 -29.54 24.79 -11.74
N ARG A 596 -29.07 24.28 -12.89
CA ARG A 596 -27.92 24.84 -13.61
C ARG A 596 -28.35 26.13 -14.31
N LEU A 597 -27.65 27.22 -14.02
CA LEU A 597 -27.70 28.44 -14.84
C LEU A 597 -26.99 28.20 -16.20
N PRO A 598 -27.42 28.86 -17.28
CA PRO A 598 -26.80 28.70 -18.60
C PRO A 598 -25.37 29.25 -18.61
N GLN A 599 -24.44 28.50 -19.20
CA GLN A 599 -23.09 29.00 -19.49
C GLN A 599 -23.18 30.10 -20.56
N GLN A 600 -22.73 31.30 -20.18
CA GLN A 600 -22.45 32.37 -21.15
C GLN A 600 -21.19 32.01 -21.94
N HIS A 601 -21.31 32.10 -23.27
CA HIS A 601 -20.20 32.01 -24.22
C HIS A 601 -19.18 33.12 -23.97
N LEU A 602 -17.93 32.76 -23.70
CA LEU A 602 -16.77 33.64 -23.82
C LEU A 602 -16.14 33.49 -25.21
N PRO A 603 -15.73 34.60 -25.87
CA PRO A 603 -15.23 34.59 -27.23
C PRO A 603 -13.82 34.01 -27.34
N GLN A 604 -13.60 33.24 -28.41
CA GLN A 604 -12.29 32.69 -28.79
C GLN A 604 -11.31 33.83 -29.13
N ARG A 605 -10.09 33.76 -28.58
CA ARG A 605 -8.96 34.58 -29.04
C ARG A 605 -8.23 33.89 -30.20
N PRO A 606 -7.69 34.66 -31.17
CA PRO A 606 -7.10 34.11 -32.38
C PRO A 606 -5.70 33.51 -32.15
N GLN A 607 -5.44 32.41 -32.83
CA GLN A 607 -4.13 31.78 -32.97
C GLN A 607 -3.16 32.73 -33.70
N ARG A 608 -1.98 32.96 -33.12
CA ARG A 608 -0.83 33.50 -33.85
C ARG A 608 -0.01 32.32 -34.38
N GLN A 609 0.21 32.33 -35.69
CA GLN A 609 1.20 31.50 -36.37
C GLN A 609 2.61 32.03 -36.07
N GLN A 610 3.50 31.14 -35.62
CA GLN A 610 4.92 31.08 -35.93
C GLN A 610 5.36 29.62 -35.92
#